data_AF-A0A2D6BKG0-F1
#
_entry.id   AF-A0A2D6BKG0-F1
#
_cell.length_a   1.000
_cell.length_b   1.000
_cell.length_c   1.000
_cell.angle_alpha   90.00
_cell.angle_beta   90.00
_cell.angle_gamma   90.00
#
_symmetry.space_group_name_H-M   'P 1'
#
loop_
_entity.id
_entity.type
_entity.pdbx_description
1 polymer ?
#
loop_
_entity_poly.entity_id
_entity_poly.type
_entity_poly.pdbx_seq_one_letter_code
_entity_poly.pdbx_strand_id
1 'polypeptide(L)'
;MRWFEVRFPGMQSNSRDVLMWMREPLLHFLVLGALVFSAYGWLNSDVEAPQEIRVTSGIRDHLASVFRRSWMRAPTDQEMADLVEDWVRTEIASREALSMGLDGDDTVVRLTPSAAVFLVTASAEWQEIVHYRQGREGITRRRPWLAALVFGLLHGFGFAGALSETGLPEHAIPVALLFFNLGVEVGQLCFIAAMLVAWRVVGQLPWPEWAWRLPVYAIGTTAAFWSIARISAF
;
A
#
# COMPACT_ATOMS: atom_id res chain seq x y z
N MET A 1 -54.27 -24.15 -25.72
CA MET A 1 -53.04 -23.47 -25.27
C MET A 1 -53.32 -22.88 -23.89
N ARG A 2 -52.81 -23.49 -22.82
CA ARG A 2 -52.98 -23.02 -21.43
C ARG A 2 -51.69 -22.34 -21.01
N TRP A 3 -51.81 -21.07 -20.60
CA TRP A 3 -50.74 -20.24 -20.09
C TRP A 3 -50.27 -20.76 -18.72
N PHE A 4 -48.95 -20.75 -18.49
CA PHE A 4 -48.34 -21.02 -17.19
C PHE A 4 -48.63 -19.85 -16.25
N GLU A 5 -49.46 -20.08 -15.22
CA GLU A 5 -49.50 -19.18 -14.05
C GLU A 5 -48.28 -19.47 -13.17
N VAL A 6 -47.25 -18.63 -13.27
CA VAL A 6 -46.14 -18.62 -12.32
C VAL A 6 -46.57 -17.79 -11.11
N ARG A 7 -46.84 -18.48 -10.00
CA ARG A 7 -47.18 -17.86 -8.72
C ARG A 7 -45.89 -17.46 -8.00
N PHE A 8 -45.58 -16.17 -7.99
CA PHE A 8 -44.47 -15.64 -7.19
C PHE A 8 -44.77 -15.83 -5.69
N PRO A 9 -43.87 -16.42 -4.90
CA PRO A 9 -44.03 -16.46 -3.45
C PRO A 9 -44.01 -15.03 -2.91
N GLY A 10 -45.06 -14.65 -2.19
CA GLY A 10 -45.11 -13.36 -1.51
C GLY A 10 -43.93 -13.22 -0.55
N MET A 11 -43.19 -12.12 -0.68
CA MET A 11 -42.09 -11.74 0.20
C MET A 11 -42.67 -11.33 1.56
N GLN A 12 -43.05 -12.30 2.38
CA GLN A 12 -43.32 -12.07 3.79
C GLN A 12 -41.96 -11.88 4.47
N SER A 13 -41.56 -10.62 4.68
CA SER A 13 -40.38 -10.27 5.48
C SER A 13 -40.57 -10.85 6.88
N ASN A 14 -39.90 -11.96 7.14
CA ASN A 14 -39.98 -12.64 8.42
C ASN A 14 -38.92 -11.99 9.33
N SER A 15 -39.23 -11.66 10.59
CA SER A 15 -38.24 -11.11 11.53
C SER A 15 -37.03 -12.04 11.74
N ARG A 16 -37.14 -13.30 11.32
CA ARG A 16 -36.06 -14.28 11.24
C ARG A 16 -35.00 -13.95 10.20
N ASP A 17 -35.38 -13.30 9.09
CA ASP A 17 -34.45 -12.89 8.04
C ASP A 17 -33.57 -11.73 8.53
N VAL A 18 -34.16 -10.74 9.21
CA VAL A 18 -33.40 -9.63 9.85
C VAL A 18 -32.39 -10.16 10.87
N LEU A 19 -32.78 -11.16 11.68
CA LEU A 19 -31.87 -11.80 12.64
C LEU A 19 -30.75 -12.61 11.97
N MET A 20 -30.94 -13.04 10.72
CA MET A 20 -29.94 -13.77 9.94
C MET A 20 -28.81 -12.83 9.49
N TRP A 21 -29.15 -11.62 9.03
CA TRP A 21 -28.18 -10.61 8.60
C TRP A 21 -27.32 -10.10 9.75
N MET A 22 -27.88 -9.96 10.96
CA MET A 22 -27.14 -9.62 12.18
C MET A 22 -26.19 -10.73 12.68
N ARG A 23 -26.14 -11.87 12.00
CA ARG A 23 -25.16 -12.94 12.27
C ARG A 23 -24.04 -12.97 11.23
N GLU A 24 -24.11 -12.16 10.18
CA GLU A 24 -23.11 -12.14 9.13
C GLU A 24 -21.88 -11.34 9.57
N PRO A 25 -20.70 -11.98 9.68
CA PRO A 25 -19.48 -11.29 10.11
C PRO A 25 -19.07 -10.15 9.17
N LEU A 26 -19.37 -10.29 7.88
CA LEU A 26 -19.09 -9.28 6.85
C LEU A 26 -19.81 -7.96 7.15
N LEU A 27 -21.10 -8.03 7.50
CA LEU A 27 -21.91 -6.86 7.84
C LEU A 27 -21.31 -6.13 9.04
N HIS A 28 -20.85 -6.86 10.06
CA HIS A 28 -20.23 -6.27 11.25
C HIS A 28 -18.95 -5.50 10.91
N PHE A 29 -18.08 -6.07 10.07
CA PHE A 29 -16.84 -5.39 9.66
C PHE A 29 -17.13 -4.13 8.85
N LEU A 30 -18.10 -4.18 7.94
CA LEU A 30 -18.47 -3.02 7.12
C LEU A 30 -19.02 -1.88 7.98
N VAL A 31 -19.90 -2.19 8.94
CA VAL A 31 -20.45 -1.20 9.88
C VAL A 31 -19.37 -0.63 10.79
N LEU A 32 -18.54 -1.47 11.42
CA LEU A 32 -17.45 -1.00 12.29
C LEU A 32 -16.42 -0.17 11.52
N GLY A 33 -16.05 -0.61 10.32
CA GLY A 33 -15.14 0.12 9.43
C GLY A 33 -15.70 1.48 9.05
N ALA A 34 -16.98 1.57 8.70
CA ALA A 34 -17.64 2.84 8.36
C ALA A 34 -17.71 3.80 9.55
N LEU A 35 -17.96 3.30 10.75
CA LEU A 35 -17.96 4.10 11.97
C LEU A 35 -16.58 4.67 12.29
N VAL A 36 -15.53 3.84 12.23
CA VAL A 36 -14.14 4.28 12.44
C VAL A 36 -13.74 5.28 11.36
N PHE A 37 -14.10 5.04 10.10
CA PHE A 37 -13.82 5.94 8.98
C PHE A 37 -14.47 7.32 9.16
N SER A 38 -15.74 7.33 9.54
CA SER A 38 -16.47 8.58 9.80
C SER A 38 -15.88 9.35 10.98
N ALA A 39 -15.51 8.65 12.06
CA ALA A 39 -14.85 9.27 13.21
C ALA A 39 -13.46 9.82 12.85
N TYR A 40 -12.68 9.08 12.05
CA TYR A 40 -11.38 9.52 11.56
C TYR A 40 -11.49 10.77 10.68
N GLY A 41 -12.46 10.79 9.76
CA GLY A 41 -12.73 11.96 8.91
C GLY A 41 -13.12 13.18 9.74
N TRP A 42 -13.97 12.99 10.75
CA TRP A 42 -14.37 14.06 11.66
C TRP A 42 -13.20 14.59 12.52
N LEU A 43 -12.34 13.71 13.04
CA LEU A 43 -11.15 14.11 13.81
C LEU A 43 -10.08 14.81 12.96
N ASN A 44 -10.02 14.52 11.66
CA ASN A 44 -9.01 15.06 10.75
C ASN A 44 -9.59 16.04 9.71
N SER A 45 -10.75 16.62 10.00
CA SER A 45 -11.46 17.56 9.11
C SER A 45 -10.64 18.78 8.70
N ASP A 46 -9.61 19.13 9.49
CA ASP A 46 -8.83 20.36 9.34
C ASP A 46 -7.56 20.19 8.48
N VAL A 47 -7.30 19.00 7.92
CA VAL A 47 -6.14 18.78 7.03
C VAL A 47 -6.51 19.15 5.59
N GLU A 48 -6.70 20.44 5.34
CA GLU A 48 -6.75 20.97 3.98
C GLU A 48 -5.37 20.79 3.31
N ALA A 49 -5.37 20.26 2.08
CA ALA A 49 -4.14 20.18 1.29
C ALA A 49 -3.57 21.60 1.12
N PRO A 50 -2.30 21.84 1.49
CA PRO A 50 -1.74 23.19 1.46
C PRO A 50 -1.79 23.75 0.02
N GLN A 51 -2.60 24.79 -0.16
CA GLN A 51 -2.81 25.48 -1.44
C GLN A 51 -1.61 26.35 -1.87
N GLU A 52 -0.54 26.38 -1.08
CA GLU A 52 0.66 27.18 -1.32
C GLU A 52 1.82 26.29 -1.81
N ILE A 53 2.30 26.51 -3.03
CA ILE A 53 3.53 25.88 -3.56
C ILE A 53 4.73 26.62 -2.97
N ARG A 54 5.28 26.12 -1.86
CA ARG A 54 6.54 26.64 -1.30
C ARG A 54 7.74 26.03 -2.01
N VAL A 55 8.48 26.83 -2.76
CA VAL A 55 9.77 26.44 -3.34
C VAL A 55 10.81 26.36 -2.21
N THR A 56 11.00 25.16 -1.69
CA THR A 56 11.97 24.89 -0.62
C THR A 56 13.41 24.90 -1.15
N SER A 57 14.39 25.02 -0.26
CA SER A 57 15.80 24.80 -0.62
C SER A 57 16.04 23.41 -1.20
N GLY A 58 15.32 22.39 -0.70
CA GLY A 58 15.43 21.01 -1.20
C GLY A 58 15.03 20.85 -2.67
N ILE A 59 13.99 21.58 -3.13
CA ILE A 59 13.59 21.56 -4.55
C ILE A 59 14.69 22.17 -5.41
N ARG A 60 15.28 23.30 -4.99
CA ARG A 60 16.41 23.92 -5.69
C ARG A 60 17.62 22.99 -5.76
N ASP A 61 17.94 22.28 -4.69
CA ASP A 61 19.04 21.32 -4.65
C ASP A 61 18.79 20.14 -5.59
N HIS A 62 17.56 19.64 -5.64
CA HIS A 62 17.14 18.60 -6.58
C HIS A 62 17.28 19.06 -8.04
N LEU A 63 16.72 20.22 -8.40
CA LEU A 63 16.86 20.76 -9.76
C LEU A 63 18.33 20.99 -10.14
N ALA A 64 19.14 21.50 -9.22
CA ALA A 64 20.58 21.65 -9.40
C ALA A 64 21.29 20.30 -9.62
N SER A 65 20.86 19.25 -8.93
CA SER A 65 21.40 17.90 -9.08
C SER A 65 21.07 17.29 -10.43
N VAL A 66 19.84 17.48 -10.94
CA VAL A 66 19.40 17.00 -12.24
C VAL A 66 20.20 17.72 -13.33
N PHE A 67 20.30 19.04 -13.25
CA PHE A 67 21.08 19.83 -14.19
C PHE A 67 22.56 19.42 -14.20
N ARG A 68 23.17 19.23 -13.03
CA ARG A 68 24.57 18.78 -12.91
C ARG A 68 24.80 17.41 -13.55
N ARG A 69 23.88 16.46 -13.42
CA ARG A 69 23.99 15.14 -14.06
C ARG A 69 23.96 15.24 -15.59
N SER A 70 23.14 16.12 -16.13
CA SER A 70 23.02 16.31 -17.58
C SER A 70 24.15 17.15 -18.19
N TRP A 71 24.55 18.21 -17.52
CA TRP A 71 25.45 19.23 -18.06
C TRP A 71 26.86 19.20 -17.45
N MET A 72 27.11 18.32 -16.48
CA MET A 72 28.40 18.15 -15.79
C MET A 72 28.95 19.44 -15.15
N ARG A 73 28.09 20.43 -14.91
CA ARG A 73 28.41 21.70 -14.26
C ARG A 73 27.23 22.21 -13.43
N ALA A 74 27.50 23.13 -12.50
CA ALA A 74 26.43 23.80 -11.77
C ALA A 74 25.62 24.74 -12.70
N PRO A 75 24.30 24.88 -12.47
CA PRO A 75 23.49 25.88 -13.14
C PRO A 75 23.90 27.29 -12.72
N THR A 76 23.79 28.25 -13.63
CA THR A 76 23.89 29.67 -13.30
C THR A 76 22.64 30.15 -12.57
N ASP A 77 22.69 31.34 -11.95
CA ASP A 77 21.53 31.89 -11.23
C ASP A 77 20.30 32.07 -12.14
N GLN A 78 20.54 32.42 -13.41
CA GLN A 78 19.47 32.58 -14.39
C GLN A 78 18.91 31.24 -14.85
N GLU A 79 19.76 30.26 -15.14
CA GLU A 79 19.32 28.89 -15.46
C GLU A 79 18.59 28.23 -14.28
N MET A 80 18.99 28.54 -13.03
CA MET A 80 18.29 28.08 -11.85
C MET A 80 16.89 28.70 -11.74
N ALA A 81 16.75 29.99 -12.05
CA ALA A 81 15.45 30.65 -12.08
C ALA A 81 14.53 30.02 -13.13
N ASP A 82 15.05 29.77 -14.34
CA ASP A 82 14.30 29.13 -15.42
C ASP A 82 13.85 27.71 -15.05
N LEU A 83 14.73 26.91 -14.43
CA LEU A 83 14.38 25.56 -13.95
C LEU A 83 13.28 25.57 -12.88
N VAL A 84 13.33 26.54 -11.96
CA VAL A 84 12.29 26.70 -10.93
C VAL A 84 10.99 27.13 -11.56
N GLU A 85 11.02 28.06 -12.52
CA GLU A 85 9.82 28.51 -13.23
C GLU A 85 9.15 27.37 -13.99
N ASP A 86 9.92 26.59 -14.76
CA ASP A 86 9.42 25.43 -15.50
C ASP A 86 8.84 24.36 -14.56
N TRP A 87 9.49 24.11 -13.42
CA TRP A 87 8.98 23.20 -12.41
C TRP A 87 7.66 23.69 -11.81
N VAL A 88 7.56 24.97 -11.45
CA VAL A 88 6.32 25.56 -10.92
C VAL A 88 5.19 25.50 -11.94
N ARG A 89 5.45 25.80 -13.22
CA ARG A 89 4.44 25.70 -14.28
C ARG A 89 3.93 24.27 -14.45
N THR A 90 4.83 23.28 -14.37
CA THR A 90 4.48 21.86 -14.45
C THR A 90 3.65 21.42 -13.25
N GLU A 91 4.02 21.86 -12.04
CA GLU A 91 3.30 21.56 -10.79
C GLU A 91 1.89 22.18 -10.81
N ILE A 92 1.74 23.42 -11.28
CA ILE A 92 0.44 24.07 -11.44
C ILE A 92 -0.43 23.29 -12.44
N ALA A 93 0.12 22.97 -13.62
CA ALA A 93 -0.60 22.20 -14.64
C ALA A 93 -0.99 20.81 -14.15
N SER A 94 -0.12 20.16 -13.36
CA SER A 94 -0.41 18.85 -12.74
C SER A 94 -1.55 18.96 -11.73
N ARG A 95 -1.57 20.00 -10.89
CA ARG A 95 -2.64 20.22 -9.91
C ARG A 95 -3.96 20.59 -10.57
N GLU A 96 -3.90 21.36 -11.64
CA GLU A 96 -5.06 21.71 -12.45
C GLU A 96 -5.64 20.46 -13.13
N ALA A 97 -4.81 19.61 -13.71
CA ALA A 97 -5.24 18.32 -14.28
C ALA A 97 -5.90 17.40 -13.22
N LEU A 98 -5.33 17.33 -12.01
CA LEU A 98 -5.93 16.61 -10.87
C LEU A 98 -7.28 17.22 -10.47
N SER A 99 -7.41 18.55 -10.44
CA SER A 99 -8.66 19.23 -10.12
C SER A 99 -9.75 19.02 -11.19
N MET A 100 -9.36 18.68 -12.42
CA MET A 100 -10.25 18.33 -13.52
C MET A 100 -10.57 16.82 -13.57
N GLY A 101 -10.05 16.01 -12.65
CA GLY A 101 -10.28 14.56 -12.59
C GLY A 101 -9.61 13.78 -13.73
N LEU A 102 -8.54 14.32 -14.33
CA LEU A 102 -7.80 13.70 -15.44
C LEU A 102 -6.78 12.66 -14.97
N ASP A 103 -6.77 12.30 -13.70
CA ASP A 103 -5.86 11.36 -13.05
C ASP A 103 -6.36 9.90 -13.02
N GLY A 104 -7.64 9.68 -13.36
CA GLY A 104 -8.32 8.40 -13.19
C GLY A 104 -8.07 7.31 -14.24
N ASP A 105 -7.60 7.62 -15.45
CA ASP A 105 -7.67 6.66 -16.58
C ASP A 105 -6.31 6.12 -17.10
N ASP A 106 -5.18 6.71 -16.71
CA ASP A 106 -3.86 6.37 -17.28
C ASP A 106 -3.04 5.37 -16.44
N THR A 107 -3.70 4.30 -15.99
CA THR A 107 -3.07 3.16 -15.28
C THR A 107 -2.00 2.39 -16.10
N VAL A 108 -1.83 2.70 -17.39
CA VAL A 108 -0.95 1.95 -18.31
C VAL A 108 0.46 2.56 -18.43
N VAL A 109 0.68 3.84 -18.10
CA VAL A 109 1.90 4.55 -18.53
C VAL A 109 2.96 4.76 -17.44
N ARG A 110 2.67 4.49 -16.16
CA ARG A 110 3.69 4.63 -15.10
C ARG A 110 3.77 3.41 -14.20
N LEU A 111 4.27 2.31 -14.76
CA LEU A 111 4.87 1.26 -13.95
C LEU A 111 6.11 1.86 -13.26
N THR A 112 5.89 2.47 -12.10
CA THR A 112 6.97 2.80 -11.18
C THR A 112 7.75 1.52 -10.86
N PRO A 113 9.05 1.61 -10.53
CA PRO A 113 9.84 0.44 -10.14
C PRO A 113 9.16 -0.37 -9.03
N SER A 114 8.42 0.29 -8.14
CA SER A 114 7.57 -0.34 -7.11
C SER A 114 6.40 -1.15 -7.69
N ALA A 115 5.71 -0.66 -8.71
CA ALA A 115 4.65 -1.39 -9.41
C ALA A 115 5.19 -2.61 -10.17
N ALA A 116 6.37 -2.48 -10.81
CA ALA A 116 7.04 -3.61 -11.45
C ALA A 116 7.44 -4.69 -10.44
N VAL A 117 8.00 -4.29 -9.28
CA VAL A 117 8.31 -5.22 -8.18
C VAL A 117 7.03 -5.89 -7.67
N PHE A 118 5.94 -5.16 -7.48
CA PHE A 118 4.65 -5.72 -7.05
C PHE A 118 4.09 -6.76 -8.02
N LEU A 119 4.18 -6.52 -9.34
CA LEU A 119 3.73 -7.48 -10.35
C LEU A 119 4.61 -8.74 -10.37
N VAL A 120 5.93 -8.59 -10.18
CA VAL A 120 6.85 -9.73 -10.09
C VAL A 120 6.52 -10.56 -8.84
N THR A 121 6.27 -9.93 -7.69
CA THR A 121 5.93 -10.63 -6.46
C THR A 121 4.56 -11.32 -6.54
N ALA A 122 3.55 -10.64 -7.09
CA ALA A 122 2.22 -11.22 -7.30
C ALA A 122 2.25 -12.40 -8.28
N SER A 123 3.07 -12.33 -9.35
CA SER A 123 3.23 -13.43 -10.29
C SER A 123 3.93 -14.65 -9.67
N ALA A 124 4.88 -14.44 -8.75
CA ALA A 124 5.52 -15.51 -7.99
C ALA A 124 4.53 -16.22 -7.06
N GLU A 125 3.65 -15.47 -6.37
CA GLU A 125 2.56 -16.03 -5.57
C GLU A 125 1.57 -16.82 -6.42
N TRP A 126 1.20 -16.28 -7.60
CA TRP A 126 0.33 -16.95 -8.56
C TRP A 126 0.93 -18.26 -9.06
N GLN A 127 2.23 -18.28 -9.35
CA GLN A 127 2.95 -19.50 -9.72
C GLN A 127 2.94 -20.53 -8.60
N GLU A 128 3.09 -20.13 -7.34
CA GLU A 128 3.04 -21.06 -6.19
C GLU A 128 1.65 -21.71 -6.05
N ILE A 129 0.56 -20.95 -6.29
CA ILE A 129 -0.82 -21.47 -6.30
C ILE A 129 -1.02 -22.51 -7.42
N VAL A 130 -0.49 -22.25 -8.61
CA VAL A 130 -0.54 -23.18 -9.75
C VAL A 130 0.24 -24.46 -9.46
N HIS A 131 1.44 -24.36 -8.89
CA HIS A 131 2.26 -25.51 -8.51
C HIS A 131 1.57 -26.36 -7.44
N TYR A 132 0.96 -25.72 -6.43
CA TYR A 132 0.18 -26.38 -5.40
C TYR A 132 -0.99 -27.18 -5.99
N ARG A 133 -1.72 -26.62 -6.96
CA ARG A 133 -2.81 -27.34 -7.65
C ARG A 133 -2.35 -28.48 -8.56
N GLN A 134 -1.10 -28.44 -9.03
CA GLN A 134 -0.49 -29.49 -9.84
C GLN A 134 0.21 -30.58 -9.00
N GLY A 135 0.13 -30.52 -7.66
CA GLY A 135 0.80 -31.46 -6.77
C GLY A 135 2.32 -31.34 -6.75
N ARG A 136 2.88 -30.23 -7.28
CA ARG A 136 4.31 -29.93 -7.26
C ARG A 136 4.58 -28.99 -6.09
N GLU A 137 5.58 -29.30 -5.27
CA GLU A 137 6.03 -28.36 -4.25
C GLU A 137 6.82 -27.23 -4.92
N GLY A 138 6.32 -25.99 -4.81
CA GLY A 138 6.96 -24.81 -5.38
C GLY A 138 8.31 -24.47 -4.73
N ILE A 139 9.06 -23.59 -5.38
CA ILE A 139 10.39 -23.16 -4.93
C ILE A 139 10.31 -22.49 -3.56
N THR A 140 9.23 -21.75 -3.28
CA THR A 140 8.99 -21.06 -2.01
C THR A 140 8.88 -22.05 -0.85
N ARG A 141 8.25 -23.21 -1.09
CA ARG A 141 8.13 -24.28 -0.09
C ARG A 141 9.38 -25.14 0.04
N ARG A 142 10.08 -25.41 -1.06
CA ARG A 142 11.31 -26.23 -1.05
C ARG A 142 12.54 -25.48 -0.52
N ARG A 143 12.63 -24.19 -0.80
CA ARG A 143 13.76 -23.32 -0.44
C ARG A 143 13.26 -21.92 -0.07
N PRO A 144 12.58 -21.79 1.09
CA PRO A 144 12.02 -20.51 1.54
C PRO A 144 13.08 -19.41 1.68
N TRP A 145 14.32 -19.78 2.03
CA TRP A 145 15.44 -18.86 2.13
C TRP A 145 15.85 -18.24 0.78
N LEU A 146 15.74 -18.98 -0.33
CA LEU A 146 16.00 -18.41 -1.66
C LEU A 146 14.90 -17.45 -2.08
N ALA A 147 13.64 -17.77 -1.76
CA ALA A 147 12.52 -16.89 -2.05
C ALA A 147 12.63 -15.56 -1.28
N ALA A 148 12.95 -15.63 0.02
CA ALA A 148 13.19 -14.44 0.85
C ALA A 148 14.38 -13.60 0.32
N LEU A 149 15.48 -14.25 -0.08
CA LEU A 149 16.66 -13.58 -0.64
C LEU A 149 16.34 -12.85 -1.95
N VAL A 150 15.69 -13.52 -2.90
CA VAL A 150 15.34 -12.95 -4.20
C VAL A 150 14.34 -11.80 -4.03
N PHE A 151 13.36 -11.96 -3.14
CA PHE A 151 12.40 -10.90 -2.80
C PHE A 151 13.09 -9.69 -2.17
N GLY A 152 13.97 -9.92 -1.19
CA GLY A 152 14.74 -8.86 -0.53
C GLY A 152 15.64 -8.10 -1.51
N LEU A 153 16.32 -8.80 -2.42
CA LEU A 153 17.15 -8.18 -3.45
C LEU A 153 16.32 -7.35 -4.45
N LEU A 154 15.22 -7.89 -4.97
CA LEU A 154 14.34 -7.17 -5.90
C LEU A 154 13.74 -5.91 -5.26
N HIS A 155 13.32 -6.00 -4.00
CA HIS A 155 12.80 -4.86 -3.26
C HIS A 155 13.90 -3.83 -2.95
N GLY A 156 15.09 -4.30 -2.57
CA GLY A 156 16.28 -3.46 -2.38
C GLY A 156 16.62 -2.67 -3.64
N PHE A 157 16.57 -3.27 -4.83
CA PHE A 157 16.78 -2.54 -6.09
C PHE A 157 15.74 -1.43 -6.34
N GLY A 158 14.47 -1.65 -5.99
CA GLY A 158 13.44 -0.60 -6.04
C GLY A 158 13.74 0.58 -5.13
N PHE A 159 14.27 0.31 -3.93
CA PHE A 159 14.74 1.34 -2.98
C PHE A 159 16.01 2.05 -3.47
N ALA A 160 16.94 1.33 -4.11
CA ALA A 160 18.15 1.91 -4.71
C ALA A 160 17.83 3.00 -5.73
N GLY A 161 16.80 2.75 -6.56
CA GLY A 161 16.30 3.72 -7.54
C GLY A 161 15.83 5.02 -6.87
N ALA A 162 15.05 4.89 -5.80
CA ALA A 162 14.60 6.05 -5.01
C ALA A 162 15.76 6.78 -4.30
N LEU A 163 16.80 6.06 -3.86
CA LEU A 163 18.00 6.67 -3.24
C LEU A 163 18.92 7.39 -4.23
N SER A 164 18.94 6.95 -5.49
CA SER A 164 19.64 7.66 -6.57
C SER A 164 19.01 9.05 -6.82
N GLU A 165 17.71 9.17 -6.61
CA GLU A 165 16.97 10.44 -6.77
C GLU A 165 17.20 11.43 -5.61
N THR A 166 17.68 10.97 -4.45
CA THR A 166 17.98 11.82 -3.28
C THR A 166 19.38 12.46 -3.32
N GLY A 167 20.17 12.20 -4.37
CA GLY A 167 21.49 12.80 -4.58
C GLY A 167 22.65 12.10 -3.86
N LEU A 168 22.43 10.87 -3.37
CA LEU A 168 23.50 10.03 -2.81
C LEU A 168 24.54 9.70 -3.90
N PRO A 169 25.85 9.75 -3.58
CA PRO A 169 26.89 9.32 -4.50
C PRO A 169 26.68 7.86 -4.94
N GLU A 170 26.82 7.56 -6.24
CA GLU A 170 26.52 6.23 -6.80
C GLU A 170 27.32 5.09 -6.13
N HIS A 171 28.55 5.39 -5.68
CA HIS A 171 29.40 4.42 -4.97
C HIS A 171 28.89 4.05 -3.57
N ALA A 172 28.02 4.87 -2.97
CA ALA A 172 27.42 4.60 -1.67
C ALA A 172 26.18 3.70 -1.77
N ILE A 173 25.59 3.55 -2.95
CA ILE A 173 24.35 2.79 -3.17
C ILE A 173 24.51 1.30 -2.78
N PRO A 174 25.57 0.57 -3.19
CA PRO A 174 25.72 -0.85 -2.81
C PRO A 174 25.84 -1.05 -1.29
N VAL A 175 26.54 -0.13 -0.61
CA VAL A 175 26.71 -0.18 0.85
C VAL A 175 25.40 0.14 1.56
N ALA A 176 24.66 1.15 1.08
CA ALA A 176 23.34 1.49 1.60
C ALA A 176 22.36 0.31 1.44
N LEU A 177 22.39 -0.38 0.29
CA LEU A 177 21.58 -1.56 0.05
C LEU A 177 21.92 -2.73 0.97
N LEU A 178 23.21 -2.96 1.22
CA LEU A 178 23.66 -4.01 2.12
C LEU A 178 23.14 -3.76 3.55
N PHE A 179 23.33 -2.55 4.07
CA PHE A 179 22.88 -2.19 5.42
C PHE A 179 21.35 -2.12 5.53
N PHE A 180 20.66 -1.71 4.48
CA PHE A 180 19.19 -1.76 4.42
C PHE A 180 18.70 -3.21 4.55
N ASN A 181 19.20 -4.13 3.73
CA ASN A 181 18.82 -5.55 3.80
C ASN A 181 19.14 -6.16 5.16
N LEU A 182 20.33 -5.87 5.71
CA LEU A 182 20.72 -6.35 7.03
C LEU A 182 19.83 -5.78 8.14
N GLY A 183 19.49 -4.48 8.07
CA GLY A 183 18.58 -3.84 9.01
C GLY A 183 17.17 -4.45 8.97
N VAL A 184 16.65 -4.75 7.76
CA VAL A 184 15.35 -5.42 7.59
C VAL A 184 15.38 -6.83 8.18
N GLU A 185 16.41 -7.63 7.89
CA GLU A 185 16.54 -8.99 8.43
C GLU A 185 16.58 -8.97 9.97
N VAL A 186 17.37 -8.08 10.56
CA VAL A 186 17.42 -7.88 12.02
C VAL A 186 16.05 -7.46 12.55
N GLY A 187 15.38 -6.52 11.89
CA GLY A 187 14.03 -6.08 12.26
C GLY A 187 13.01 -7.21 12.24
N GLN A 188 13.05 -8.07 11.21
CA GLN A 188 12.18 -9.24 11.08
C GLN A 188 12.45 -10.26 12.20
N LEU A 189 13.71 -10.56 12.51
CA LEU A 189 14.08 -11.45 13.62
C LEU A 189 13.62 -10.90 14.97
N CYS A 190 13.85 -9.60 15.22
CA CYS A 190 13.37 -8.92 16.43
C CYS A 190 11.84 -8.95 16.54
N PHE A 191 11.13 -8.72 15.43
CA PHE A 191 9.67 -8.78 15.38
C PHE A 191 9.14 -10.19 15.68
N ILE A 192 9.72 -11.22 15.05
CA ILE A 192 9.35 -12.62 15.32
C ILE A 192 9.61 -12.97 16.79
N ALA A 193 10.77 -12.60 17.33
CA ALA A 193 11.08 -12.82 18.73
C ALA A 193 10.06 -12.13 19.66
N ALA A 194 9.72 -10.87 19.38
CA ALA A 194 8.69 -10.14 20.13
C ALA A 194 7.31 -10.81 20.04
N MET A 195 6.91 -11.27 18.85
CA MET A 195 5.66 -12.02 18.64
C MET A 195 5.64 -13.33 19.42
N LEU A 196 6.74 -14.08 19.45
CA LEU A 196 6.84 -15.34 20.20
C LEU A 196 6.78 -15.10 21.71
N VAL A 197 7.44 -14.04 22.21
CA VAL A 197 7.35 -13.63 23.61
C VAL A 197 5.92 -13.22 23.95
N ALA A 198 5.30 -12.38 23.12
CA ALA A 198 3.90 -11.97 23.29
C ALA A 198 2.97 -13.17 23.31
N TRP A 199 3.11 -14.11 22.36
CA TRP A 199 2.33 -15.33 22.31
C TRP A 199 2.52 -16.20 23.56
N ARG A 200 3.74 -16.31 24.08
CA ARG A 200 4.03 -17.05 25.32
C ARG A 200 3.42 -16.39 26.55
N VAL A 201 3.50 -15.07 26.66
CA VAL A 201 2.95 -14.30 27.79
C VAL A 201 1.42 -14.32 27.74
N VAL A 202 0.84 -14.02 26.57
CA VAL A 202 -0.60 -14.05 26.32
C VAL A 202 -1.12 -15.46 26.57
N GLY A 203 -0.45 -16.52 26.09
CA GLY A 203 -0.87 -17.90 26.31
C GLY A 203 -0.87 -18.38 27.77
N GLN A 204 -0.25 -17.63 28.70
CA GLN A 204 -0.32 -17.92 30.13
C GLN A 204 -1.56 -17.34 30.81
N LEU A 205 -2.31 -16.44 30.15
CA LEU A 205 -3.56 -15.91 30.69
C LEU A 205 -4.70 -16.91 30.50
N PRO A 206 -5.62 -17.05 31.47
CA PRO A 206 -6.84 -17.82 31.31
C PRO A 206 -7.82 -17.05 30.41
N TRP A 207 -7.73 -17.29 29.10
CA TRP A 207 -8.62 -16.63 28.15
C TRP A 207 -10.02 -17.23 28.18
N PRO A 208 -11.08 -16.41 28.21
CA PRO A 208 -12.43 -16.90 28.00
C PRO A 208 -12.64 -17.31 26.53
N GLU A 209 -13.56 -18.26 26.28
CA GLU A 209 -13.87 -18.84 24.96
C GLU A 209 -14.29 -17.82 23.88
N TRP A 210 -14.61 -16.58 24.24
CA TRP A 210 -14.94 -15.53 23.26
C TRP A 210 -13.72 -14.71 22.82
N ALA A 211 -12.58 -14.82 23.52
CA ALA A 211 -11.42 -13.96 23.31
C ALA A 211 -10.77 -14.13 21.92
N TRP A 212 -10.87 -15.31 21.31
CA TRP A 212 -10.37 -15.55 19.94
C TRP A 212 -11.03 -14.64 18.90
N ARG A 213 -12.22 -14.09 19.20
CA ARG A 213 -12.92 -13.16 18.32
C ARG A 213 -12.24 -11.79 18.26
N LEU A 214 -11.52 -11.37 19.32
CA LEU A 214 -10.88 -10.05 19.38
C LEU A 214 -9.93 -9.78 18.20
N PRO A 215 -8.91 -10.62 17.92
CA PRO A 215 -8.01 -10.38 16.78
C PRO A 215 -8.75 -10.43 15.44
N VAL A 216 -9.75 -11.31 15.30
CA VAL A 216 -10.56 -11.42 14.08
C VAL A 216 -11.34 -10.12 13.80
N TYR A 217 -11.99 -9.55 14.83
CA TYR A 217 -12.70 -8.28 14.70
C TYR A 217 -11.78 -7.08 14.54
N ALA A 218 -10.61 -7.09 15.17
CA ALA A 218 -9.61 -6.04 14.98
C ALA A 218 -9.10 -6.00 13.53
N ILE A 219 -8.71 -7.16 12.97
CA ILE A 219 -8.23 -7.26 11.58
C ILE A 219 -9.35 -6.90 10.60
N GLY A 220 -10.55 -7.48 10.77
CA GLY A 220 -11.67 -7.24 9.88
C GLY A 220 -12.13 -5.78 9.86
N THR A 221 -12.19 -5.13 11.01
CA THR A 221 -12.53 -3.70 11.12
C THR A 221 -11.49 -2.82 10.45
N THR A 222 -10.21 -3.11 10.68
CA THR A 222 -9.09 -2.34 10.08
C THR A 222 -9.09 -2.48 8.56
N ALA A 223 -9.32 -3.70 8.05
CA ALA A 223 -9.42 -3.96 6.61
C ALA A 223 -10.60 -3.19 5.98
N ALA A 224 -11.78 -3.24 6.62
CA ALA A 224 -12.96 -2.53 6.14
C ALA A 224 -12.75 -1.00 6.13
N PHE A 225 -12.12 -0.44 7.17
CA PHE A 225 -11.74 0.97 7.22
C PHE A 225 -10.88 1.36 6.01
N TRP A 226 -9.81 0.61 5.72
CA TRP A 226 -8.91 0.91 4.60
C TRP A 226 -9.60 0.73 3.24
N SER A 227 -10.48 -0.26 3.08
CA SER A 227 -11.27 -0.42 1.86
C SER A 227 -12.20 0.76 1.61
N ILE A 228 -12.93 1.21 2.65
CA ILE A 228 -13.82 2.36 2.56
C ILE A 228 -13.02 3.62 2.22
N ALA A 229 -11.90 3.86 2.93
CA ALA A 229 -11.01 4.98 2.69
C ALA A 229 -10.50 5.02 1.25
N ARG A 230 -10.20 3.86 0.66
CA ARG A 230 -9.74 3.78 -0.72
C ARG A 230 -10.86 4.03 -1.72
N ILE A 231 -12.06 3.52 -1.47
CA ILE A 231 -13.25 3.75 -2.33
C ILE A 231 -13.65 5.24 -2.30
N SER A 232 -13.62 5.89 -1.14
CA SER A 232 -13.95 7.31 -1.00
C SER A 232 -12.88 8.27 -1.54
N ALA A 233 -11.68 7.75 -1.84
CA ALA A 233 -10.58 8.51 -2.41
C ALA A 233 -10.54 8.45 -3.95
N PHE A 234 -11.47 7.71 -4.57
CA PHE A 234 -11.83 7.81 -5.99
C PHE A 234 -13.00 8.79 -6.14
#